data_AF-A0A967UK48-F1
#
_entry.id   AF-A0A967UK48-F1
#
_cell.length_a   1.000
_cell.length_b   1.000
_cell.length_c   1.000
_cell.angle_alpha   90.00
_cell.angle_beta   90.00
_cell.angle_gamma   90.00
#
_symmetry.space_group_name_H-M   'P 1'
#
loop_
_entity.id
_entity.type
_entity.pdbx_description
1 polymer ?
#
loop_
_entity_poly.entity_id
_entity_poly.type
_entity_poly.pdbx_seq_one_letter_code
_entity_poly.pdbx_strand_id
1 'polypeptide(L)'
;MIDNHSTSAGMEAVAFDHWVHRLRFTCKVCHLDIGFAMEANATGMTSADIRERRYCGTCHNGEARLGDQLVFSACASPRHDSDACSRCHNGGERAEARRSFEAISAVLPAERFGNRIDWEKAEAQGLIQPSNFIKGLSPKRPERRVNDDFSLSTAEAGIPNITFSHRKHTVWNGCDVCHPDIFIGGKKGSTQYSMQEMFAGQYCGVCHDTVAFPQKDCQRCHTEPVY
;
A
#
# COMPACT_ATOMS: atom_id res chain seq x y z
N MET A 1 8.08 9.60 0.17
CA MET A 1 9.34 10.01 0.84
C MET A 1 9.14 9.90 2.33
N ILE A 2 10.19 9.57 3.08
CA ILE A 2 10.22 9.50 4.53
C ILE A 2 11.36 10.40 5.01
N ASP A 3 11.04 11.45 5.75
CA ASP A 3 11.98 12.49 6.17
C ASP A 3 11.69 13.01 7.59
N ASN A 4 11.38 12.11 8.52
CA ASN A 4 11.20 12.45 9.92
C ASN A 4 12.48 13.02 10.57
N HIS A 5 13.63 12.47 10.19
CA HIS A 5 14.92 12.70 10.86
C HIS A 5 16.10 12.80 9.89
N SER A 6 15.94 12.48 8.61
CA SER A 6 17.08 12.29 7.71
C SER A 6 17.74 13.62 7.36
N THR A 7 16.98 14.56 6.81
CA THR A 7 17.50 15.87 6.40
C THR A 7 18.02 16.69 7.57
N SER A 8 17.34 16.62 8.73
CA SER A 8 17.81 17.28 9.95
C SER A 8 19.12 16.68 10.50
N ALA A 9 19.41 15.41 10.18
CA ALA A 9 20.68 14.75 10.50
C ALA A 9 21.74 14.88 9.37
N GLY A 10 21.49 15.69 8.33
CA GLY A 10 22.43 15.89 7.23
C GLY A 10 22.46 14.74 6.21
N MET A 11 21.44 13.88 6.18
CA MET A 11 21.27 12.83 5.18
C MET A 11 20.13 13.15 4.23
N GLU A 12 20.15 12.62 3.01
CA GLU A 12 19.01 12.77 2.11
C GLU A 12 17.76 12.06 2.67
N ALA A 13 16.58 12.58 2.30
CA ALA A 13 15.32 11.94 2.63
C ALA A 13 15.26 10.51 2.09
N VAL A 14 14.64 9.60 2.85
CA VAL A 14 14.50 8.21 2.44
C VAL A 14 13.42 8.11 1.37
N ALA A 15 13.77 7.47 0.29
CA ALA A 15 12.86 7.19 -0.79
C ALA A 15 12.39 5.73 -0.67
N PHE A 16 11.09 5.53 -0.40
CA PHE A 16 10.45 4.21 -0.38
C PHE A 16 9.64 3.95 -1.66
N ASP A 17 9.81 2.76 -2.25
CA ASP A 17 9.09 2.34 -3.46
C ASP A 17 8.03 1.28 -3.16
N HIS A 18 6.77 1.70 -3.13
CA HIS A 18 5.66 0.78 -2.90
C HIS A 18 5.60 -0.35 -3.93
N TRP A 19 5.90 -0.07 -5.20
CA TRP A 19 5.72 -1.05 -6.27
C TRP A 19 6.62 -2.29 -6.09
N VAL A 20 7.88 -2.14 -5.67
CA VAL A 20 8.81 -3.27 -5.45
C VAL A 20 8.30 -4.20 -4.36
N HIS A 21 7.68 -3.61 -3.34
CA HIS A 21 7.16 -4.31 -2.17
C HIS A 21 5.79 -4.93 -2.48
N ARG A 22 4.91 -4.23 -3.23
CA ARG A 22 3.59 -4.73 -3.65
C ARG A 22 3.65 -5.94 -4.58
N LEU A 23 4.77 -6.13 -5.29
CA LEU A 23 5.01 -7.38 -6.03
C LEU A 23 5.13 -8.61 -5.12
N ARG A 24 5.41 -8.42 -3.83
CA ARG A 24 5.78 -9.50 -2.89
C ARG A 24 4.92 -9.55 -1.65
N PHE A 25 4.34 -8.43 -1.23
CA PHE A 25 3.61 -8.32 0.01
C PHE A 25 2.35 -7.49 -0.15
N THR A 26 1.30 -7.87 0.58
CA THR A 26 0.06 -7.08 0.67
C THR A 26 0.24 -5.88 1.59
N CYS A 27 -0.60 -4.85 1.44
CA CYS A 27 -0.56 -3.64 2.26
C CYS A 27 -0.66 -3.95 3.76
N LYS A 28 -1.46 -4.98 4.11
CA LYS A 28 -1.63 -5.50 5.47
C LYS A 28 -0.30 -5.77 6.16
N VAL A 29 0.66 -6.39 5.47
CA VAL A 29 1.94 -6.78 6.08
C VAL A 29 2.66 -5.55 6.62
N CYS A 30 2.74 -4.47 5.84
CA CYS A 30 3.45 -3.26 6.24
C CYS A 30 2.64 -2.41 7.22
N HIS A 31 1.36 -2.17 6.94
CA HIS A 31 0.57 -1.18 7.66
C HIS A 31 -0.16 -1.74 8.89
N LEU A 32 -0.31 -3.05 9.00
CA LEU A 32 -0.94 -3.69 10.16
C LEU A 32 0.03 -4.57 10.95
N ASP A 33 0.80 -5.44 10.28
CA ASP A 33 1.65 -6.40 11.00
C ASP A 33 2.98 -5.78 11.44
N ILE A 34 3.61 -4.97 10.57
CA ILE A 34 4.83 -4.20 10.92
C ILE A 34 4.47 -2.91 11.65
N GLY A 35 3.34 -2.28 11.32
CA GLY A 35 2.83 -1.08 11.98
C GLY A 35 3.32 0.24 11.37
N PHE A 36 3.63 0.29 10.07
CA PHE A 36 3.82 1.56 9.39
C PHE A 36 2.51 2.33 9.29
N ALA A 37 2.52 3.58 9.74
CA ALA A 37 1.42 4.51 9.49
C ALA A 37 1.22 4.68 7.97
N MET A 38 -0.04 4.80 7.53
CA MET A 38 -0.35 5.04 6.11
C MET A 38 -0.02 6.48 5.68
N GLU A 39 -0.05 7.42 6.63
CA GLU A 39 0.36 8.80 6.39
C GLU A 39 1.89 8.92 6.35
N ALA A 40 2.39 9.65 5.36
CA ALA A 40 3.82 9.90 5.21
C ALA A 40 4.38 10.58 6.46
N ASN A 41 5.53 10.10 6.93
CA ASN A 41 6.20 10.57 8.15
C ASN A 41 5.44 10.31 9.48
N ALA A 42 4.22 9.78 9.49
CA ALA A 42 3.51 9.59 10.76
C ALA A 42 4.09 8.46 11.65
N THR A 43 4.91 7.56 11.08
CA THR A 43 5.50 6.44 11.85
C THR A 43 6.61 6.89 12.82
N GLY A 44 7.35 7.95 12.49
CA GLY A 44 8.44 8.44 13.37
C GLY A 44 9.58 7.44 13.60
N MET A 45 9.83 6.51 12.67
CA MET A 45 10.88 5.50 12.77
C MET A 45 12.28 6.12 12.80
N THR A 46 13.18 5.54 13.61
CA THR A 46 14.61 5.90 13.65
C THR A 46 15.51 4.79 13.10
N SER A 47 16.79 5.11 12.84
CA SER A 47 17.78 4.09 12.48
C SER A 47 18.06 3.08 13.62
N ALA A 48 17.80 3.46 14.88
CA ALA A 48 17.90 2.55 16.02
C ALA A 48 16.81 1.48 15.95
N ASP A 49 15.57 1.86 15.63
CA ASP A 49 14.47 0.91 15.44
C ASP A 49 14.77 -0.11 14.34
N ILE A 50 15.35 0.35 13.23
CA ILE A 50 15.77 -0.53 12.13
C ILE A 50 16.82 -1.54 12.61
N ARG A 51 17.82 -1.09 13.37
CA ARG A 51 18.84 -2.00 13.96
C ARG A 51 18.24 -2.98 14.95
N GLU A 52 17.16 -2.61 15.62
CA GLU A 52 16.37 -3.48 16.51
C GLU A 52 15.36 -4.37 15.77
N ARG A 53 15.51 -4.51 14.44
CA ARG A 53 14.66 -5.33 13.55
C ARG A 53 13.20 -4.89 13.46
N ARG A 54 12.89 -3.63 13.79
CA ARG A 54 11.58 -3.03 13.53
C ARG A 54 11.52 -2.41 12.14
N TYR A 55 10.30 -2.23 11.63
CA TYR A 55 10.05 -1.51 10.38
C TYR A 55 10.86 -2.08 9.18
N CYS A 56 11.71 -1.27 8.53
CA CYS A 56 12.58 -1.74 7.45
C CYS A 56 13.45 -2.92 7.91
N GLY A 57 13.93 -2.90 9.16
CA GLY A 57 14.79 -3.93 9.75
C GLY A 57 14.09 -5.27 9.99
N THR A 58 12.77 -5.34 9.86
CA THR A 58 12.05 -6.61 9.90
C THR A 58 12.48 -7.51 8.74
N CYS A 59 12.73 -6.94 7.56
CA CYS A 59 13.21 -7.68 6.38
C CYS A 59 14.66 -7.32 6.02
N HIS A 60 15.04 -6.05 6.12
CA HIS A 60 16.38 -5.59 5.81
C HIS A 60 17.34 -5.76 6.99
N ASN A 61 17.50 -7.00 7.46
CA ASN A 61 18.36 -7.37 8.60
C ASN A 61 19.51 -8.32 8.21
N GLY A 62 19.66 -8.63 6.93
CA GLY A 62 20.68 -9.57 6.46
C GLY A 62 20.39 -11.05 6.76
N GLU A 63 19.20 -11.37 7.29
CA GLU A 63 18.76 -12.73 7.60
C GLU A 63 17.48 -13.12 6.83
N ALA A 64 16.58 -12.15 6.60
CA ALA A 64 15.32 -12.42 5.91
C ALA A 64 15.54 -12.86 4.47
N ARG A 65 14.75 -13.84 4.02
CA ARG A 65 14.80 -14.40 2.68
C ARG A 65 13.47 -14.21 1.95
N LEU A 66 13.56 -13.94 0.67
CA LEU A 66 12.45 -13.87 -0.27
C LEU A 66 12.69 -14.92 -1.36
N GLY A 67 12.10 -16.10 -1.18
CA GLY A 67 12.53 -17.29 -1.92
C GLY A 67 13.99 -17.61 -1.60
N ASP A 68 14.81 -17.76 -2.64
CA ASP A 68 16.24 -18.04 -2.49
C ASP A 68 17.10 -16.78 -2.27
N GLN A 69 16.52 -15.59 -2.45
CA GLN A 69 17.25 -14.33 -2.35
C GLN A 69 17.33 -13.85 -0.90
N LEU A 70 18.55 -13.56 -0.44
CA LEU A 70 18.77 -12.86 0.83
C LEU A 70 18.44 -11.37 0.65
N VAL A 71 17.63 -10.84 1.57
CA VAL A 71 17.34 -9.40 1.61
C VAL A 71 18.54 -8.68 2.20
N PHE A 72 18.99 -7.60 1.54
CA PHE A 72 20.13 -6.81 2.01
C PHE A 72 19.84 -6.19 3.38
N SER A 73 20.88 -6.03 4.21
CA SER A 73 20.74 -5.39 5.52
C SER A 73 20.72 -3.86 5.40
N ALA A 74 19.78 -3.22 6.11
CA ALA A 74 19.72 -1.78 6.31
C ALA A 74 20.37 -1.42 7.65
N CYS A 75 21.02 -0.24 7.71
CA CYS A 75 21.58 0.34 8.94
C CYS A 75 22.58 -0.57 9.71
N ALA A 76 23.21 -1.53 9.05
CA ALA A 76 24.15 -2.47 9.68
C ALA A 76 25.44 -1.80 10.18
N SER A 77 25.82 -0.68 9.57
CA SER A 77 26.96 0.14 10.00
C SER A 77 26.46 1.49 10.52
N PRO A 78 27.02 2.01 11.62
CA PRO A 78 26.77 3.37 12.08
C PRO A 78 27.51 4.44 11.25
N ARG A 79 28.35 4.03 10.28
CA ARG A 79 29.08 4.97 9.42
C ARG A 79 28.17 5.51 8.32
N HIS A 80 28.03 6.84 8.27
CA HIS A 80 27.18 7.56 7.33
C HIS A 80 27.79 7.76 5.92
N ASP A 81 28.96 7.17 5.64
CA ASP A 81 29.77 7.41 4.44
C ASP A 81 29.79 6.23 3.44
N SER A 82 28.89 5.26 3.60
CA SER A 82 28.85 4.07 2.75
C SER A 82 27.81 4.17 1.63
N ASP A 83 28.15 3.65 0.45
CA ASP A 83 27.22 3.45 -0.69
C ASP A 83 25.95 2.65 -0.32
N ALA A 84 25.95 1.96 0.83
CA ALA A 84 24.77 1.27 1.32
C ALA A 84 23.66 2.24 1.78
N CYS A 85 24.01 3.44 2.26
CA CYS A 85 23.04 4.43 2.72
C CYS A 85 22.20 5.00 1.57
N SER A 86 22.82 5.25 0.40
CA SER A 86 22.16 5.83 -0.78
C SER A 86 21.10 4.91 -1.41
N ARG A 87 21.12 3.60 -1.09
CA ARG A 87 20.03 2.69 -1.47
C ARG A 87 18.67 3.16 -0.95
N CYS A 88 18.65 3.81 0.20
CA CYS A 88 17.45 4.35 0.83
C CYS A 88 17.44 5.88 0.84
N HIS A 89 18.54 6.50 1.27
CA HIS A 89 18.73 7.95 1.36
C HIS A 89 19.21 8.50 0.01
N ASN A 90 18.31 8.58 -0.97
CA ASN A 90 18.61 9.11 -2.31
C ASN A 90 17.73 10.32 -2.71
N GLY A 91 16.94 10.86 -1.78
CA GLY A 91 16.10 12.04 -2.07
C GLY A 91 15.06 11.84 -3.18
N GLY A 92 14.87 10.60 -3.69
CA GLY A 92 14.04 10.30 -4.84
C GLY A 92 14.81 10.18 -6.18
N GLU A 93 16.12 10.37 -6.21
CA GLU A 93 16.96 10.16 -7.40
C GLU A 93 17.13 8.66 -7.71
N ARG A 94 16.56 8.22 -8.84
CA ARG A 94 16.15 6.81 -9.02
C ARG A 94 16.23 6.29 -10.46
N ALA A 95 17.31 6.59 -11.18
CA ALA A 95 17.45 6.16 -12.57
C ALA A 95 17.33 4.63 -12.74
N GLU A 96 17.96 3.84 -11.86
CA GLU A 96 17.91 2.38 -11.91
C GLU A 96 16.55 1.80 -11.48
N ALA A 97 15.99 2.32 -10.38
CA ALA A 97 14.65 1.91 -9.94
C ALA A 97 13.58 2.23 -11.00
N ARG A 98 13.72 3.34 -11.75
CA ARG A 98 12.83 3.66 -12.87
C ARG A 98 12.93 2.66 -14.01
N ARG A 99 14.14 2.27 -14.44
CA ARG A 99 14.32 1.24 -15.47
C ARG A 99 13.73 -0.11 -15.05
N SER A 100 13.97 -0.50 -13.79
CA SER A 100 13.39 -1.73 -13.23
C SER A 100 11.86 -1.68 -13.19
N PHE A 101 11.29 -0.51 -12.86
CA PHE A 101 9.84 -0.29 -12.89
C PHE A 101 9.29 -0.42 -14.32
N GLU A 102 9.93 0.21 -15.31
CA GLU A 102 9.53 0.15 -16.72
C GLU A 102 9.52 -1.30 -17.24
N ALA A 103 10.56 -2.08 -16.94
CA ALA A 103 10.67 -3.47 -17.34
C ALA A 103 9.55 -4.34 -16.77
N ILE A 104 9.19 -4.14 -15.49
CA ILE A 104 8.11 -4.90 -14.85
C ILE A 104 6.73 -4.43 -15.32
N SER A 105 6.56 -3.12 -15.52
CA SER A 105 5.29 -2.57 -16.02
C SER A 105 4.96 -3.08 -17.42
N ALA A 106 5.96 -3.41 -18.23
CA ALA A 106 5.77 -3.93 -19.58
C ALA A 106 5.15 -5.34 -19.63
N VAL A 107 5.26 -6.12 -18.55
CA VAL A 107 4.77 -7.51 -18.51
C VAL A 107 3.50 -7.67 -17.66
N LEU A 108 3.06 -6.60 -17.00
CA LEU A 108 1.85 -6.60 -16.18
C LEU A 108 0.66 -5.98 -16.93
N PRO A 109 -0.59 -6.30 -16.54
CA PRO A 109 -1.77 -5.72 -17.15
C PRO A 109 -1.76 -4.19 -17.02
N ALA A 110 -2.09 -3.51 -18.11
CA ALA A 110 -2.04 -2.06 -18.17
C ALA A 110 -3.29 -1.41 -17.55
N GLU A 111 -3.07 -0.24 -16.94
CA GLU A 111 -4.09 0.63 -16.37
C GLU A 111 -4.10 2.01 -17.08
N ARG A 112 -5.27 2.66 -17.12
CA ARG A 112 -5.45 3.99 -17.69
C ARG A 112 -4.79 5.09 -16.85
N PHE A 113 -4.85 4.95 -15.53
CA PHE A 113 -4.39 5.95 -14.55
C PHE A 113 -3.30 5.42 -13.61
N GLY A 114 -2.83 6.30 -12.72
CA GLY A 114 -1.81 5.98 -11.73
C GLY A 114 -0.48 5.61 -12.37
N ASN A 115 0.16 4.57 -11.85
CA ASN A 115 1.44 4.07 -12.37
C ASN A 115 1.29 3.15 -13.60
N ARG A 116 0.11 3.13 -14.24
CA ARG A 116 -0.20 2.38 -15.46
C ARG A 116 -0.20 0.85 -15.32
N ILE A 117 -0.17 0.34 -14.09
CA ILE A 117 -0.34 -1.10 -13.80
C ILE A 117 -1.71 -1.34 -13.15
N ASP A 118 -2.45 -2.31 -13.68
CA ASP A 118 -3.67 -2.84 -13.07
C ASP A 118 -3.28 -3.97 -12.10
N TRP A 119 -3.02 -3.57 -10.85
CA TRP A 119 -2.59 -4.46 -9.77
C TRP A 119 -3.67 -5.48 -9.37
N GLU A 120 -4.95 -5.11 -9.47
CA GLU A 120 -6.07 -6.02 -9.20
C GLU A 120 -6.07 -7.15 -10.23
N LYS A 121 -5.97 -6.81 -11.51
CA LYS A 121 -5.96 -7.79 -12.59
C LYS A 121 -4.68 -8.63 -12.57
N ALA A 122 -3.53 -8.03 -12.24
CA ALA A 122 -2.27 -8.77 -12.11
C ALA A 122 -2.38 -9.88 -11.05
N GLU A 123 -2.96 -9.57 -9.88
CA GLU A 123 -3.21 -10.54 -8.82
C GLU A 123 -4.26 -11.57 -9.24
N ALA A 124 -5.39 -11.12 -9.79
CA ALA A 124 -6.48 -12.01 -10.19
C ALA A 124 -6.06 -13.02 -11.27
N GLN A 125 -5.10 -12.66 -12.13
CA GLN A 125 -4.51 -13.53 -13.15
C GLN A 125 -3.35 -14.38 -12.62
N GLY A 126 -2.95 -14.20 -11.36
CA GLY A 126 -1.83 -14.92 -10.74
C GLY A 126 -0.45 -14.50 -11.25
N LEU A 127 -0.35 -13.38 -11.98
CA LEU A 127 0.92 -12.81 -12.46
C LEU A 127 1.78 -12.27 -11.31
N ILE A 128 1.12 -11.89 -10.22
CA ILE A 128 1.74 -11.57 -8.93
C ILE A 128 1.01 -12.33 -7.82
N GLN A 129 1.75 -12.73 -6.80
CA GLN A 129 1.21 -13.47 -5.65
C GLN A 129 1.77 -12.88 -4.36
N PRO A 130 1.30 -11.68 -3.96
CA PRO A 130 1.81 -11.01 -2.78
C PRO A 130 1.46 -11.81 -1.52
N SER A 131 2.46 -12.07 -0.69
CA SER A 131 2.26 -12.69 0.62
C SER A 131 1.54 -11.73 1.56
N ASN A 132 0.54 -12.22 2.28
CA ASN A 132 -0.13 -11.50 3.35
C ASN A 132 0.42 -11.84 4.75
N PHE A 133 1.53 -12.58 4.79
CA PHE A 133 2.08 -13.18 6.00
C PHE A 133 3.61 -13.20 6.01
N ILE A 134 4.19 -12.87 7.16
CA ILE A 134 5.61 -13.06 7.48
C ILE A 134 5.71 -13.98 8.69
N LYS A 135 6.42 -15.10 8.55
CA LYS A 135 6.63 -16.05 9.65
C LYS A 135 7.35 -15.38 10.80
N GLY A 136 6.79 -15.50 12.01
CA GLY A 136 7.36 -14.93 13.23
C GLY A 136 6.93 -13.50 13.52
N LEU A 137 6.25 -12.83 12.59
CA LEU A 137 5.70 -11.49 12.79
C LEU A 137 4.18 -11.47 12.64
N SER A 138 3.67 -11.95 11.50
CA SER A 138 2.26 -11.89 11.20
C SER A 138 1.48 -12.81 12.15
N PRO A 139 0.47 -12.29 12.87
CA PRO A 139 -0.36 -13.12 13.73
C PRO A 139 -1.14 -14.12 12.88
N LYS A 140 -1.20 -15.37 13.34
CA LYS A 140 -2.12 -16.36 12.77
C LYS A 140 -3.55 -15.92 13.10
N ARG A 141 -4.24 -15.33 12.13
CA ARG A 141 -5.65 -14.94 12.26
C ARG A 141 -6.52 -16.02 11.61
N PRO A 142 -7.64 -16.41 12.23
CA PRO A 142 -8.60 -17.27 11.55
C PRO A 142 -9.09 -16.55 10.28
N GLU A 143 -9.25 -17.32 9.20
CA GLU A 143 -9.82 -16.79 7.98
C GLU A 143 -11.23 -16.27 8.28
N ARG A 144 -11.41 -14.97 8.09
CA ARG A 144 -12.72 -14.34 8.25
C ARG A 144 -13.48 -14.45 6.94
N ARG A 145 -14.76 -14.80 7.02
CA ARG A 145 -15.63 -14.83 5.85
C ARG A 145 -15.65 -13.43 5.22
N VAL A 146 -15.26 -13.36 3.97
CA VAL A 146 -15.39 -12.15 3.16
C VAL A 146 -16.85 -12.05 2.75
N ASN A 147 -17.48 -10.91 3.02
CA ASN A 147 -18.86 -10.66 2.62
C ASN A 147 -18.95 -10.52 1.11
N ASP A 148 -20.11 -10.86 0.55
CA ASP A 148 -20.37 -10.72 -0.88
C ASP A 148 -20.39 -9.25 -1.32
N ASP A 149 -20.23 -9.05 -2.61
CA ASP A 149 -20.34 -7.74 -3.25
C ASP A 149 -21.77 -7.20 -3.08
N PHE A 150 -21.90 -5.88 -2.89
CA PHE A 150 -23.20 -5.24 -2.76
C PHE A 150 -23.24 -3.87 -3.41
N SER A 151 -24.44 -3.47 -3.83
CA SER A 151 -24.66 -2.13 -4.37
C SER A 151 -25.09 -1.14 -3.30
N LEU A 152 -24.56 0.07 -3.33
CA LEU A 152 -24.98 1.21 -2.52
C LEU A 152 -25.72 2.20 -3.39
N SER A 153 -26.86 2.69 -2.88
CA SER A 153 -27.65 3.70 -3.57
C SER A 153 -27.05 5.08 -3.39
N THR A 154 -27.05 5.86 -4.46
CA THR A 154 -26.69 7.29 -4.44
C THR A 154 -27.92 8.11 -4.07
N ALA A 155 -27.72 9.20 -3.32
CA ALA A 155 -28.80 10.12 -2.97
C ALA A 155 -29.10 11.14 -4.09
N GLU A 156 -28.16 11.34 -5.01
CA GLU A 156 -28.26 12.34 -6.06
C GLU A 156 -28.97 11.80 -7.31
N ALA A 157 -30.00 12.53 -7.76
CA ALA A 157 -30.80 12.12 -8.90
C ALA A 157 -29.95 12.10 -10.19
N GLY A 158 -30.03 11.01 -10.94
CA GLY A 158 -29.28 10.84 -12.18
C GLY A 158 -27.86 10.29 -12.01
N ILE A 159 -27.37 10.16 -10.78
CA ILE A 159 -26.10 9.47 -10.50
C ILE A 159 -26.39 7.98 -10.28
N PRO A 160 -25.80 7.05 -11.05
CA PRO A 160 -26.00 5.62 -10.88
C PRO A 160 -25.52 5.10 -9.51
N ASN A 161 -26.06 3.97 -9.08
CA ASN A 161 -25.59 3.26 -7.89
C ASN A 161 -24.14 2.81 -8.03
N ILE A 162 -23.47 2.58 -6.91
CA ILE A 162 -22.11 2.03 -6.88
C ILE A 162 -22.12 0.56 -6.43
N THR A 163 -21.13 -0.21 -6.86
CA THR A 163 -20.88 -1.56 -6.33
C THR A 163 -19.59 -1.58 -5.52
N PHE A 164 -19.66 -2.11 -4.30
CA PHE A 164 -18.51 -2.37 -3.45
C PHE A 164 -18.23 -3.86 -3.34
N SER A 165 -16.97 -4.25 -3.49
CA SER A 165 -16.52 -5.63 -3.35
C SER A 165 -15.56 -5.78 -2.18
N HIS A 166 -15.94 -6.53 -1.14
CA HIS A 166 -14.99 -6.84 -0.07
C HIS A 166 -13.83 -7.68 -0.59
N ARG A 167 -14.08 -8.65 -1.48
CA ARG A 167 -13.04 -9.54 -2.01
C ARG A 167 -11.90 -8.75 -2.63
N LYS A 168 -12.20 -7.78 -3.49
CA LYS A 168 -11.18 -6.95 -4.15
C LYS A 168 -10.35 -6.13 -3.16
N HIS A 169 -10.97 -5.65 -2.08
CA HIS A 169 -10.29 -4.82 -1.08
C HIS A 169 -9.52 -5.64 -0.05
N THR A 170 -10.05 -6.77 0.40
CA THR A 170 -9.47 -7.56 1.49
C THR A 170 -8.25 -8.36 1.08
N VAL A 171 -8.12 -8.71 -0.22
CA VAL A 171 -6.91 -9.36 -0.76
C VAL A 171 -5.65 -8.55 -0.45
N TRP A 172 -5.71 -7.23 -0.61
CA TRP A 172 -4.55 -6.35 -0.40
C TRP A 172 -4.47 -5.77 1.03
N ASN A 173 -5.61 -5.49 1.67
CA ASN A 173 -5.63 -4.70 2.90
C ASN A 173 -6.01 -5.52 4.15
N GLY A 174 -6.87 -6.53 4.02
CA GLY A 174 -7.53 -7.18 5.16
C GLY A 174 -8.59 -6.30 5.84
N CYS A 175 -9.38 -6.90 6.74
CA CYS A 175 -10.54 -6.23 7.35
C CYS A 175 -10.18 -5.03 8.23
N ASP A 176 -9.06 -5.14 8.97
CA ASP A 176 -8.71 -4.20 10.04
C ASP A 176 -8.09 -2.90 9.49
N VAL A 177 -7.80 -2.84 8.19
CA VAL A 177 -7.37 -1.59 7.53
C VAL A 177 -8.54 -0.65 7.30
N CYS A 178 -9.78 -1.18 7.22
CA CYS A 178 -10.98 -0.37 7.00
C CYS A 178 -11.83 -0.24 8.26
N HIS A 179 -11.90 -1.29 9.07
CA HIS A 179 -12.77 -1.35 10.25
C HIS A 179 -11.99 -1.38 11.55
N PRO A 180 -12.46 -0.66 12.59
CA PRO A 180 -13.67 0.16 12.61
C PRO A 180 -13.45 1.61 12.13
N ASP A 181 -12.22 2.00 11.81
CA ASP A 181 -11.80 3.41 11.74
C ASP A 181 -12.36 4.19 10.54
N ILE A 182 -12.36 3.59 9.35
CA ILE A 182 -12.83 4.26 8.12
C ILE A 182 -14.33 4.05 7.94
N PHE A 183 -14.78 2.82 8.17
CA PHE A 183 -16.19 2.44 8.05
C PHE A 183 -16.68 1.86 9.37
N ILE A 184 -17.64 2.54 10.00
CA ILE A 184 -18.12 2.18 11.32
C ILE A 184 -19.25 1.17 11.19
N GLY A 185 -19.03 0.00 11.79
CA GLY A 185 -19.99 -1.09 11.81
C GLY A 185 -19.98 -1.92 10.53
N GLY A 186 -20.04 -3.25 10.67
CA GLY A 186 -20.10 -4.19 9.53
C GLY A 186 -21.45 -4.27 8.83
N LYS A 187 -22.27 -3.21 8.90
CA LYS A 187 -23.61 -3.17 8.31
C LYS A 187 -23.61 -2.27 7.08
N LYS A 188 -24.17 -2.77 5.98
CA LYS A 188 -24.35 -2.00 4.75
C LYS A 188 -25.10 -0.69 5.03
N GLY A 189 -24.56 0.42 4.54
CA GLY A 189 -25.20 1.75 4.61
C GLY A 189 -25.23 2.38 6.01
N SER A 190 -24.50 1.84 7.01
CA SER A 190 -24.38 2.48 8.33
C SER A 190 -23.61 3.79 8.28
N THR A 191 -22.67 3.91 7.35
CA THR A 191 -21.84 5.09 7.12
C THR A 191 -22.33 5.80 5.87
N GLN A 192 -22.74 7.06 6.02
CA GLN A 192 -23.09 7.94 4.92
C GLN A 192 -21.90 8.85 4.61
N TYR A 193 -21.67 9.10 3.32
CA TYR A 193 -20.58 9.92 2.83
C TYR A 193 -20.91 10.48 1.45
N SER A 194 -20.15 11.48 1.04
CA SER A 194 -20.28 12.19 -0.23
C SER A 194 -18.99 12.11 -1.05
N MET A 195 -19.09 12.37 -2.35
CA MET A 195 -17.90 12.52 -3.20
C MET A 195 -16.99 13.65 -2.72
N GLN A 196 -17.54 14.72 -2.11
CA GLN A 196 -16.75 15.82 -1.57
C GLN A 196 -15.86 15.37 -0.40
N GLU A 197 -16.40 14.60 0.55
CA GLU A 197 -15.63 14.01 1.65
C GLU A 197 -14.60 13.01 1.13
N MET A 198 -14.96 12.22 0.11
CA MET A 198 -14.01 11.32 -0.51
C MET A 198 -12.85 12.07 -1.20
N PHE A 199 -13.11 13.16 -1.93
CA PHE A 199 -12.02 13.99 -2.47
C PHE A 199 -11.22 14.70 -1.37
N ALA A 200 -11.78 14.89 -0.18
CA ALA A 200 -11.07 15.38 1.00
C ALA A 200 -10.26 14.29 1.74
N GLY A 201 -10.16 13.08 1.18
CA GLY A 201 -9.36 11.98 1.74
C GLY A 201 -10.09 11.14 2.79
N GLN A 202 -11.42 11.22 2.89
CA GLN A 202 -12.22 10.44 3.83
C GLN A 202 -12.84 9.21 3.15
N TYR A 203 -13.23 8.21 3.95
CA TYR A 203 -13.89 6.98 3.46
C TYR A 203 -13.08 6.28 2.35
N CYS A 204 -13.66 6.14 1.15
CA CYS A 204 -12.98 5.59 -0.02
C CYS A 204 -11.72 6.40 -0.39
N GLY A 205 -11.76 7.72 -0.19
CA GLY A 205 -10.67 8.65 -0.50
C GLY A 205 -9.42 8.50 0.37
N VAL A 206 -9.48 7.72 1.45
CA VAL A 206 -8.27 7.36 2.22
C VAL A 206 -7.26 6.65 1.31
N CYS A 207 -7.77 5.86 0.35
CA CYS A 207 -6.94 5.06 -0.55
C CYS A 207 -7.03 5.49 -2.02
N HIS A 208 -8.22 5.85 -2.50
CA HIS A 208 -8.41 6.30 -3.89
C HIS A 208 -7.84 7.71 -4.09
N ASP A 209 -7.20 7.94 -5.24
CA ASP A 209 -6.31 9.08 -5.58
C ASP A 209 -4.88 9.04 -5.01
N THR A 210 -4.62 8.30 -3.93
CA THR A 210 -3.29 8.24 -3.31
C THR A 210 -2.55 6.94 -3.66
N VAL A 211 -3.11 5.80 -3.27
CA VAL A 211 -2.49 4.48 -3.41
C VAL A 211 -3.26 3.54 -4.33
N ALA A 212 -4.54 3.84 -4.58
CA ALA A 212 -5.45 3.18 -5.50
C ALA A 212 -5.81 4.10 -6.68
N PHE A 213 -6.65 3.60 -7.59
CA PHE A 213 -7.03 4.35 -8.80
C PHE A 213 -7.74 5.68 -8.45
N PRO A 214 -7.68 6.69 -9.34
CA PRO A 214 -8.28 7.99 -9.08
C PRO A 214 -9.81 7.93 -9.01
N GLN A 215 -10.40 8.72 -8.13
CA GLN A 215 -11.86 8.80 -7.95
C GLN A 215 -12.59 9.39 -9.16
N LYS A 216 -11.85 10.02 -10.07
CA LYS A 216 -12.36 10.54 -11.35
C LYS A 216 -12.68 9.43 -12.37
N ASP A 217 -12.29 8.20 -12.09
CA ASP A 217 -12.68 7.03 -12.89
C ASP A 217 -14.06 6.52 -12.46
N CYS A 218 -15.11 7.29 -12.77
CA CYS A 218 -16.46 7.08 -12.22
C CYS A 218 -16.98 5.64 -12.46
N GLN A 219 -16.66 5.05 -13.61
CA GLN A 219 -17.10 3.72 -14.03
C GLN A 219 -16.45 2.56 -13.24
N ARG A 220 -15.44 2.85 -12.41
CA ARG A 220 -14.87 1.87 -11.48
C ARG A 220 -15.81 1.51 -10.34
N CYS A 221 -16.64 2.46 -9.95
CA CYS A 221 -17.55 2.32 -8.81
C CYS A 221 -19.00 2.30 -9.29
N HIS A 222 -19.38 3.26 -10.15
CA HIS A 222 -20.73 3.41 -10.65
C HIS A 222 -21.05 2.34 -11.69
N THR A 223 -22.18 1.66 -11.53
CA THR A 223 -22.60 0.53 -12.37
C THR A 223 -23.03 0.93 -13.78
N GLU A 224 -23.27 2.22 -14.00
CA GLU A 224 -23.64 2.80 -15.28
C GLU A 224 -22.79 4.05 -15.55
N PRO A 225 -22.66 4.50 -16.81
CA PRO A 225 -21.94 5.72 -17.14
C PRO A 225 -22.51 6.93 -16.39
N VAL A 226 -21.61 7.71 -15.80
CA VAL A 226 -21.91 9.03 -15.22
C VAL A 226 -21.60 10.07 -16.30
N TYR A 227 -22.60 10.83 -16.73
CA TYR A 227 -22.48 11.87 -17.76
C TYR A 227 -22.50 13.27 -17.14
#